data_AF-A0A7C0Z641-F1
#
_entry.id   AF-A0A7C0Z641-F1
#
_cell.length_a   1.000
_cell.length_b   1.000
_cell.length_c   1.000
_cell.angle_alpha   90.00
_cell.angle_beta   90.00
_cell.angle_gamma   90.00
#
_symmetry.space_group_name_H-M   'P 1'
#
loop_
_entity.id
_entity.type
_entity.pdbx_description
1 polymer ?
#
loop_
_entity_poly.entity_id
_entity_poly.type
_entity_poly.pdbx_seq_one_letter_code
_entity_poly.pdbx_strand_id
1 'polypeptide(L)'
;MEPITQMLIYLFIGLFAGFMSGMFGIGGGSIRTPLLYVAGLPLLSAFGINLLVIPFSSLTGAISHRKNIDWEIARYVIIGGMMGTLTGAFLTGIIPTLVLAIIFVIVSITTIFGIYFDRIFPNIAQKINPSAKIVILGTFFLNFLTILRGGSGGSLFP
;
A
#
# COMPACT_ATOMS: atom_id res chain seq x y z
N MET A 1 -7.76 30.78 -10.95
CA MET A 1 -7.60 30.86 -9.48
C MET A 1 -6.37 31.70 -9.20
N GLU A 2 -6.43 32.58 -8.21
CA GLU A 2 -5.24 33.30 -7.76
C GLU A 2 -4.15 32.29 -7.31
N PRO A 3 -2.87 32.51 -7.65
CA PRO A 3 -1.80 31.54 -7.40
C PRO A 3 -1.62 31.22 -5.90
N ILE A 4 -1.95 32.17 -5.03
CA ILE A 4 -1.91 32.00 -3.57
C ILE A 4 -2.95 30.98 -3.10
N THR A 5 -4.16 31.02 -3.65
CA THR A 5 -5.23 30.09 -3.29
C THR A 5 -4.86 28.65 -3.65
N GLN A 6 -4.20 28.43 -4.80
CA GLN A 6 -3.74 27.09 -5.20
C GLN A 6 -2.67 26.54 -4.26
N MET A 7 -1.69 27.36 -3.86
CA MET A 7 -0.69 26.95 -2.88
C MET A 7 -1.32 26.54 -1.55
N LEU A 8 -2.29 27.30 -1.05
CA LEU A 8 -2.99 26.99 0.20
C LEU A 8 -3.77 25.67 0.10
N ILE A 9 -4.44 25.42 -1.04
CA ILE A 9 -5.16 24.16 -1.28
C ILE A 9 -4.19 22.98 -1.26
N TYR A 10 -3.08 23.05 -1.99
CA TYR A 10 -2.10 21.95 -2.03
C TYR A 10 -1.43 21.70 -0.68
N LEU A 11 -1.14 22.77 0.06
CA LEU A 11 -0.61 22.65 1.43
C LEU A 11 -1.61 21.92 2.34
N PHE A 12 -2.89 22.30 2.29
CA PHE A 12 -3.93 21.65 3.07
C PHE A 12 -4.10 20.17 2.69
N ILE A 13 -4.11 19.85 1.38
CA ILE A 13 -4.16 18.46 0.90
C ILE A 13 -2.96 17.67 1.42
N GLY A 14 -1.75 18.24 1.37
CA GLY A 14 -0.53 17.61 1.88
C GLY A 14 -0.60 17.32 3.37
N LEU A 15 -1.00 18.31 4.18
CA LEU A 15 -1.15 18.16 5.63
C LEU A 15 -2.24 17.15 5.99
N PHE A 16 -3.41 17.25 5.35
CA PHE A 16 -4.52 16.34 5.60
C PHE A 16 -4.19 14.90 5.21
N ALA A 17 -3.63 14.68 4.01
CA ALA A 17 -3.22 13.36 3.56
C ALA A 17 -2.08 12.79 4.41
N GLY A 18 -1.14 13.63 4.86
CA GLY A 18 -0.06 13.24 5.76
C GLY A 18 -0.58 12.82 7.13
N PHE A 19 -1.49 13.59 7.71
CA PHE A 19 -2.16 13.27 8.97
C PHE A 19 -2.92 11.95 8.89
N MET A 20 -3.76 11.78 7.86
CA MET A 20 -4.50 10.53 7.63
C MET A 20 -3.56 9.33 7.39
N SER A 21 -2.47 9.53 6.65
CA SER A 21 -1.45 8.50 6.46
C SER A 21 -0.79 8.09 7.77
N GLY A 22 -0.53 9.05 8.67
CA GLY A 22 0.06 8.78 9.98
C GLY A 22 -0.89 8.04 10.92
N MET A 23 -2.18 8.39 10.91
CA MET A 23 -3.19 7.74 11.75
C MET A 23 -3.53 6.32 11.28
N PHE A 24 -3.77 6.14 9.98
CA PHE A 24 -4.26 4.87 9.44
C PHE A 24 -3.17 3.97 8.86
N GLY A 25 -1.94 4.48 8.68
CA GLY A 25 -0.84 3.71 8.08
C GLY A 25 -1.02 3.38 6.59
N ILE A 26 -2.01 3.99 5.91
CA ILE A 26 -2.39 3.67 4.53
C ILE A 26 -1.44 4.24 3.45
N GLY A 27 -0.35 4.93 3.84
CA GLY A 27 0.65 5.47 2.90
C GLY A 27 0.26 6.75 2.14
N GLY A 28 -0.87 7.38 2.47
CA GLY A 28 -1.27 8.74 2.04
C GLY A 28 -1.62 8.91 0.55
N GLY A 29 -1.11 8.05 -0.34
CA GLY A 29 -1.33 8.10 -1.78
C GLY A 29 -2.81 7.98 -2.16
N SER A 30 -3.52 7.02 -1.56
CA SER A 30 -4.95 6.78 -1.81
C SER A 30 -5.85 7.99 -1.52
N ILE A 31 -5.43 8.88 -0.63
CA ILE A 31 -6.15 10.12 -0.29
C ILE A 31 -5.63 11.29 -1.13
N ARG A 32 -4.31 11.42 -1.28
CA ARG A 32 -3.69 12.55 -1.97
C ARG A 32 -4.00 12.57 -3.47
N THR A 33 -3.97 11.42 -4.16
CA THR A 33 -4.26 11.35 -5.60
C THR A 33 -5.64 11.92 -5.97
N PRO A 34 -6.76 11.43 -5.40
CA PRO A 34 -8.09 11.95 -5.76
C PRO A 34 -8.27 13.41 -5.35
N LEU A 35 -7.70 13.85 -4.23
CA LEU A 35 -7.79 15.25 -3.80
C LEU A 35 -7.05 16.20 -4.75
N LEU A 36 -5.87 15.82 -5.24
CA LEU A 36 -5.14 16.62 -6.22
C LEU A 36 -5.87 16.67 -7.56
N TYR A 37 -6.48 15.55 -7.98
CA TYR A 37 -7.30 15.52 -9.19
C TYR A 37 -8.52 16.45 -9.09
N VAL A 38 -9.25 16.41 -7.97
CA VAL A 38 -10.38 17.32 -7.70
C VAL A 38 -9.93 18.78 -7.60
N ALA A 39 -8.69 19.04 -7.14
CA ALA A 39 -8.10 20.37 -7.12
C ALA A 39 -7.70 20.90 -8.52
N GLY A 40 -7.90 20.12 -9.58
CA GLY A 40 -7.69 20.53 -10.98
C GLY A 40 -6.35 20.10 -11.58
N LEU A 41 -5.55 19.28 -10.89
CA LEU A 41 -4.33 18.71 -11.48
C LEU A 41 -4.67 17.57 -12.44
N PRO A 42 -3.97 17.47 -13.58
CA PRO A 42 -4.03 16.28 -14.42
C PRO A 42 -3.70 15.03 -13.60
N LEU A 43 -4.44 13.95 -13.85
CA LEU A 43 -4.31 12.72 -13.07
C LEU A 43 -2.88 12.17 -13.10
N LEU A 44 -2.21 12.25 -14.25
CA LEU A 44 -0.81 11.83 -14.41
C LEU A 44 0.14 12.64 -13.50
N SER A 45 -0.08 13.96 -13.39
CA SER A 45 0.70 14.82 -12.49
C SER A 45 0.42 14.48 -11.03
N ALA A 46 -0.84 14.22 -10.68
CA ALA A 46 -1.21 13.80 -9.32
C ALA A 46 -0.53 12.47 -8.92
N PHE A 47 -0.40 11.52 -9.85
CA PHE A 47 0.37 10.29 -9.62
C PHE A 47 1.86 10.54 -9.46
N GLY A 48 2.46 11.38 -10.33
CA GLY A 48 3.87 11.75 -10.22
C GLY A 48 4.21 12.37 -8.86
N ILE A 49 3.36 13.29 -8.37
CA ILE A 49 3.51 13.89 -7.04
C ILE A 49 3.44 12.81 -5.95
N ASN A 50 2.52 11.84 -6.07
CA ASN A 50 2.39 10.78 -5.09
C ASN A 50 3.60 9.85 -5.04
N LEU A 51 4.12 9.44 -6.19
CA LEU A 51 5.32 8.61 -6.27
C LEU A 51 6.52 9.27 -5.59
N LEU A 52 6.65 10.59 -5.68
CA LEU A 52 7.71 11.34 -5.01
C LEU A 52 7.49 11.42 -3.50
N VAL A 53 6.26 11.66 -3.04
CA VAL A 53 5.99 11.94 -1.62
C VAL A 53 5.85 10.68 -0.76
N ILE A 54 5.39 9.55 -1.31
CA ILE A 54 5.20 8.30 -0.56
C ILE A 54 6.48 7.86 0.18
N PRO A 55 7.67 7.79 -0.45
CA PRO A 55 8.90 7.39 0.24
C PRO A 55 9.22 8.23 1.48
N PHE A 56 9.04 9.56 1.39
CA PHE A 56 9.27 10.44 2.54
C PHE A 56 8.27 10.19 3.66
N SER A 57 6.98 10.01 3.33
CA SER A 57 5.96 9.72 4.34
C SER A 57 6.12 8.34 4.98
N SER A 58 6.57 7.34 4.22
CA SER A 58 6.89 6.01 4.75
C SER A 58 8.14 6.05 5.64
N LEU A 59 9.15 6.83 5.26
CA LEU A 59 10.37 7.00 6.05
C LEU A 59 10.08 7.69 7.39
N THR A 60 9.29 8.77 7.40
CA THR A 60 8.91 9.43 8.65
C THR A 60 8.09 8.50 9.55
N GLY A 61 7.16 7.73 8.97
CA GLY A 61 6.40 6.71 9.69
C GLY A 61 7.29 5.64 10.32
N ALA A 62 8.26 5.12 9.57
CA ALA A 62 9.22 4.12 10.05
C ALA A 62 10.11 4.67 11.19
N ILE A 63 10.58 5.92 11.07
CA ILE A 63 11.40 6.57 12.10
C ILE A 63 10.58 6.82 13.37
N SER A 64 9.34 7.29 13.24
CA SER A 64 8.45 7.56 14.37
C SER A 64 8.12 6.29 15.15
N HIS A 65 7.92 5.17 14.47
CA HIS A 65 7.52 3.90 15.08
C HIS A 65 8.67 2.92 15.31
N ARG A 66 9.93 3.34 15.14
CA ARG A 66 11.11 2.46 15.17
C ARG A 66 11.24 1.55 16.40
N LYS A 67 10.69 1.97 17.55
CA LYS A 67 10.73 1.19 18.81
C LYS A 67 9.76 0.01 18.82
N ASN A 68 8.74 0.04 17.96
CA ASN A 68 7.70 -0.99 17.87
C ASN A 68 7.88 -1.88 16.64
N ILE A 69 9.00 -1.77 15.93
CA ILE A 69 9.30 -2.56 14.74
C ILE A 69 10.04 -3.83 15.16
N ASP A 70 9.46 -4.98 14.84
CA ASP A 70 10.19 -6.25 14.81
C ASP A 70 11.05 -6.28 13.54
N TRP A 71 12.36 -6.07 13.71
CA TRP A 71 13.31 -6.00 12.60
C TRP A 71 13.48 -7.34 11.87
N GLU A 72 13.20 -8.47 12.54
CA GLU A 72 13.29 -9.79 11.92
C GLU A 72 12.12 -10.01 10.96
N ILE A 73 10.90 -9.65 11.36
CA ILE A 73 9.74 -9.70 10.47
C ILE A 73 9.88 -8.65 9.38
N ALA A 74 10.34 -7.44 9.71
CA ALA A 74 10.50 -6.34 8.75
C ALA A 74 11.41 -6.72 7.58
N ARG A 75 12.55 -7.39 7.82
CA ARG A 75 13.43 -7.83 6.72
C ARG A 75 12.73 -8.80 5.75
N TYR A 76 11.93 -9.72 6.27
CA TYR A 76 11.20 -10.70 5.45
C TYR A 76 10.11 -10.01 4.63
N VAL A 77 9.41 -9.05 5.23
CA VAL A 77 8.40 -8.22 4.56
C VAL A 77 9.02 -7.39 3.44
N ILE A 78 10.18 -6.76 3.69
CA ILE A 78 10.89 -5.95 2.69
C ILE A 78 11.33 -6.80 1.51
N ILE A 79 11.96 -7.96 1.76
CA ILE A 79 12.45 -8.84 0.69
C ILE A 79 11.29 -9.35 -0.16
N GLY A 80 10.27 -9.94 0.46
CA GLY A 80 9.10 -10.46 -0.25
C GLY A 80 8.37 -9.35 -1.01
N GLY A 81 8.11 -8.22 -0.36
CA GLY A 81 7.42 -7.09 -0.95
C GLY A 81 8.17 -6.47 -2.14
N MET A 82 9.49 -6.34 -2.05
CA MET A 82 10.32 -5.80 -3.13
C MET A 82 10.33 -6.75 -4.33
N MET A 83 10.55 -8.05 -4.12
CA MET A 83 10.49 -9.04 -5.20
C MET A 83 9.11 -9.09 -5.85
N GLY A 84 8.03 -9.07 -5.07
CA GLY A 84 6.65 -9.08 -5.58
C GLY A 84 6.33 -7.81 -6.37
N THR A 85 6.74 -6.65 -5.87
CA THR A 85 6.53 -5.37 -6.55
C THR A 85 7.25 -5.32 -7.90
N LEU A 86 8.53 -5.70 -7.94
CA LEU A 86 9.34 -5.67 -9.16
C LEU A 86 8.80 -6.66 -10.19
N THR A 87 8.56 -7.92 -9.79
CA THR A 87 8.02 -8.94 -10.69
C THR A 87 6.63 -8.58 -11.19
N GLY A 88 5.77 -8.00 -10.34
CA GLY A 88 4.44 -7.55 -10.72
C GLY A 88 4.51 -6.40 -11.72
N ALA A 89 5.45 -5.47 -11.56
CA ALA A 89 5.63 -4.36 -12.48
C ALA A 89 6.05 -4.85 -13.88
N PHE A 90 6.97 -5.82 -13.95
CA PHE A 90 7.39 -6.41 -15.21
C PHE A 90 6.30 -7.25 -15.91
N LEU A 91 5.42 -7.91 -15.14
CA LEU A 91 4.38 -8.79 -15.67
C LEU A 91 3.01 -8.10 -15.83
N THR A 92 2.96 -6.79 -15.61
CA THR A 92 1.73 -5.99 -15.73
C THR A 92 1.20 -6.04 -17.17
N GLY A 93 -0.12 -6.24 -17.32
CA GLY A 93 -0.79 -6.29 -18.62
C GLY A 93 -0.84 -7.68 -19.28
N ILE A 94 -0.20 -8.70 -18.71
CA ILE A 94 -0.23 -10.08 -19.24
C ILE A 94 -1.47 -10.84 -18.77
N ILE A 95 -1.89 -10.61 -17.52
CA ILE A 95 -2.98 -11.35 -16.87
C ILE A 95 -4.29 -10.54 -16.96
N PRO A 96 -5.44 -11.15 -17.29
CA PRO A 96 -6.73 -10.46 -17.32
C PRO A 96 -7.10 -9.82 -15.97
N THR A 97 -7.57 -8.57 -16.01
CA THR A 97 -7.94 -7.79 -14.82
C THR A 97 -8.95 -8.49 -13.91
N LEU A 98 -9.91 -9.24 -14.50
CA LEU A 98 -10.93 -9.97 -13.75
C LEU A 98 -10.33 -11.09 -12.89
N VAL A 99 -9.40 -11.87 -13.45
CA VAL A 99 -8.73 -12.97 -12.73
C VAL A 99 -7.98 -12.41 -11.53
N LEU A 100 -7.28 -11.29 -11.76
CA LEU A 100 -6.50 -10.66 -10.72
C LEU A 100 -7.36 -10.05 -9.60
N ALA A 101 -8.50 -9.45 -9.95
CA ALA A 101 -9.47 -8.94 -8.99
C ALA A 101 -10.04 -10.08 -8.12
N ILE A 102 -10.36 -11.24 -8.71
CA ILE A 102 -10.84 -12.41 -7.97
C ILE A 102 -9.77 -12.91 -7.00
N ILE A 103 -8.52 -13.05 -7.44
CA ILE A 103 -7.42 -13.48 -6.55
C ILE A 103 -7.23 -12.49 -5.40
N PHE A 104 -7.26 -11.18 -5.68
CA PHE A 104 -7.16 -10.15 -4.64
C PHE A 104 -8.29 -10.25 -3.60
N VAL A 105 -9.53 -10.48 -4.05
CA VAL A 105 -10.68 -10.67 -3.15
C VAL A 105 -10.49 -11.90 -2.27
N ILE A 106 -10.05 -13.03 -2.84
CA ILE A 106 -9.78 -14.26 -2.09
C ILE A 106 -8.70 -14.01 -1.02
N VAL A 107 -7.59 -13.38 -1.39
CA VAL A 107 -6.51 -13.03 -0.45
C VAL A 107 -7.03 -12.11 0.64
N SER A 108 -7.81 -11.09 0.30
CA SER A 108 -8.39 -10.15 1.27
C SER A 108 -9.33 -10.83 2.27
N ILE A 109 -10.21 -11.72 1.80
CA ILE A 109 -11.11 -12.51 2.66
C ILE A 109 -10.28 -13.42 3.58
N THR A 110 -9.24 -14.06 3.06
CA THR A 110 -8.36 -14.92 3.84
C THR A 110 -7.61 -14.13 4.91
N THR A 111 -7.15 -12.92 4.61
CA THR A 111 -6.52 -12.02 5.58
C THR A 111 -7.50 -11.60 6.68
N ILE A 112 -8.73 -11.22 6.32
CA ILE A 112 -9.78 -10.89 7.30
C ILE A 112 -10.02 -12.09 8.22
N PHE A 113 -10.22 -13.27 7.65
CA PHE A 113 -10.44 -14.49 8.44
C PHE A 113 -9.23 -14.78 9.35
N GLY A 114 -8.00 -14.62 8.84
CA GLY A 114 -6.76 -14.78 9.61
C GLY A 114 -6.67 -13.83 10.81
N ILE A 115 -7.06 -12.56 10.66
CA ILE A 115 -7.07 -11.58 11.76
C ILE A 115 -8.05 -12.00 12.87
N TYR A 116 -9.21 -12.55 12.51
CA TYR A 116 -10.18 -13.05 13.48
C TYR A 116 -9.87 -14.47 13.98
N PHE A 117 -9.01 -15.21 13.29
CA PHE A 117 -8.64 -16.58 13.65
C PHE A 117 -8.03 -16.66 15.04
N ASP A 118 -7.17 -15.71 15.40
CA ASP A 118 -6.55 -15.61 16.72
C ASP A 118 -7.56 -15.40 17.84
N ARG A 119 -8.72 -14.78 17.56
CA ARG A 119 -9.82 -14.60 18.52
C ARG A 119 -10.70 -15.84 18.65
N ILE A 120 -10.83 -16.64 17.59
CA ILE A 120 -11.72 -17.81 17.56
C ILE A 120 -11.00 -19.06 18.09
N PHE A 121 -9.72 -19.24 17.77
CA PHE A 121 -8.92 -20.42 18.16
C PHE A 121 -7.54 -20.06 18.73
N PRO A 122 -7.47 -19.43 19.93
CA PRO A 122 -6.22 -18.95 20.52
C PRO A 122 -5.17 -20.04 20.76
N ASN A 123 -5.60 -21.27 21.09
CA ASN A 123 -4.71 -22.41 21.34
C ASN A 123 -3.99 -22.93 20.07
N ILE A 124 -4.58 -22.70 18.89
CA ILE A 124 -4.00 -23.10 17.60
C ILE A 124 -3.11 -21.97 17.08
N ALA A 125 -3.58 -20.72 17.19
CA ALA A 125 -2.85 -19.51 16.80
C ALA A 125 -1.47 -19.40 17.47
N GLN A 126 -1.38 -19.64 18.79
CA GLN A 126 -0.09 -19.57 19.51
C GLN A 126 0.92 -20.64 19.09
N LYS A 127 0.47 -21.74 18.46
CA LYS A 127 1.36 -22.78 17.90
C LYS A 127 1.83 -22.46 16.48
N ILE A 128 1.21 -21.49 15.81
CA ILE A 128 1.60 -21.07 14.46
C ILE A 128 2.78 -20.12 14.62
N ASN A 129 3.99 -20.65 14.44
CA ASN A 129 5.18 -19.84 14.35
C ASN A 129 5.25 -19.23 12.93
N PRO A 130 5.21 -17.89 12.76
CA PRO A 130 5.37 -17.25 11.45
C PRO A 130 6.78 -17.53 10.91
N SER A 131 6.91 -18.61 10.15
CA SER A 131 8.17 -18.96 9.48
C SER A 131 8.52 -17.86 8.48
N ALA A 132 9.82 -17.52 8.40
CA ALA A 132 10.37 -16.57 7.42
C ALA A 132 9.84 -16.79 5.99
N LYS A 133 9.75 -18.05 5.57
CA LYS A 133 9.25 -18.42 4.24
C LYS A 133 7.80 -18.00 4.02
N ILE A 134 6.94 -18.18 5.02
CA ILE A 134 5.51 -17.83 4.94
C ILE A 134 5.36 -16.31 4.84
N VAL A 135 6.13 -15.56 5.63
CA VAL A 135 6.11 -14.09 5.61
C VAL A 135 6.57 -13.57 4.25
N ILE A 136 7.72 -14.04 3.74
CA ILE A 136 8.26 -13.64 2.43
C ILE A 136 7.28 -13.99 1.30
N LEU A 137 6.75 -15.22 1.30
CA LEU A 137 5.85 -15.67 0.25
C LEU A 137 4.52 -14.90 0.27
N GLY A 138 3.96 -14.67 1.46
CA GLY A 138 2.75 -13.90 1.65
C GLY A 138 2.89 -12.45 1.18
N THR A 139 3.96 -11.77 1.58
CA THR A 139 4.21 -10.39 1.15
C THR A 139 4.57 -10.29 -0.33
N PHE A 140 5.28 -11.28 -0.88
CA PHE A 140 5.52 -11.38 -2.32
C PHE A 140 4.21 -11.41 -3.10
N PHE A 141 3.33 -12.39 -2.83
CA PHE A 141 2.08 -12.51 -3.57
C PHE A 141 1.17 -11.31 -3.38
N LEU A 142 1.08 -10.76 -2.17
CA LEU A 142 0.25 -9.58 -1.90
C LEU A 142 0.71 -8.38 -2.75
N ASN A 143 2.02 -8.06 -2.73
CA ASN A 143 2.55 -6.93 -3.49
C ASN A 143 2.51 -7.19 -5.00
N PHE A 144 2.80 -8.42 -5.43
CA PHE A 144 2.69 -8.85 -6.82
C PHE A 144 1.29 -8.63 -7.39
N LEU A 145 0.26 -9.13 -6.69
CA LEU A 145 -1.14 -8.97 -7.10
C LEU A 145 -1.57 -7.50 -7.09
N THR A 146 -1.13 -6.75 -6.08
CA THR A 146 -1.44 -5.32 -5.97
C THR A 146 -0.90 -4.55 -7.16
N ILE A 147 0.34 -4.80 -7.57
CA ILE A 147 0.97 -4.13 -8.71
C ILE A 147 0.37 -4.58 -10.04
N LEU A 148 0.14 -5.88 -10.23
CA LEU A 148 -0.49 -6.39 -11.45
C LEU A 148 -1.88 -5.77 -11.67
N ARG A 149 -2.57 -5.37 -10.59
CA ARG A 149 -3.87 -4.69 -10.65
C ARG A 149 -3.69 -3.21 -10.94
N GLY A 150 -2.53 -2.79 -11.45
CA GLY A 150 -2.17 -1.40 -11.68
C GLY A 150 -1.76 -0.63 -10.43
N GLY A 151 -1.61 -1.26 -9.26
CA GLY A 151 -1.33 -0.55 -8.01
C GLY A 151 -2.31 0.61 -7.75
N SER A 152 -1.87 1.63 -7.02
CA SER A 152 -2.71 2.80 -6.72
C SER A 152 -3.08 3.68 -7.92
N GLY A 153 -2.63 3.38 -9.16
CA GLY A 153 -2.80 4.33 -10.27
C GLY A 153 -2.76 3.88 -11.72
N GLY A 154 -2.59 2.58 -12.03
CA GLY A 154 -2.18 2.14 -13.37
C GLY A 154 -3.16 1.29 -14.17
N SER A 155 -4.32 0.85 -13.64
CA SER A 155 -5.24 -0.03 -14.39
C SER A 155 -6.69 0.42 -14.42
N LEU A 156 -7.03 1.51 -13.73
CA LEU A 156 -8.43 1.94 -13.64
C LEU A 156 -8.90 2.73 -14.86
N PHE A 157 -8.02 3.20 -15.74
CA PHE A 157 -8.43 3.96 -16.92
C PHE A 157 -7.56 3.64 -18.15
N PRO A 158 -8.18 3.39 -19.32
CA PRO A 158 -7.50 3.38 -20.61
C PRO A 158 -6.95 4.76 -20.98
#